data_AF-A0A3N7C1K4-F1
#
_entry.id   AF-A0A3N7C1K4-F1
#
_cell.length_a   1.000
_cell.length_b   1.000
_cell.length_c   1.000
_cell.angle_alpha   90.00
_cell.angle_beta   90.00
_cell.angle_gamma   90.00
#
_symmetry.space_group_name_H-M   'P 1'
#
loop_
_entity.id
_entity.type
_entity.pdbx_description
1 polymer ?
#
loop_
_entity_poly.entity_id
_entity_poly.type
_entity_poly.pdbx_seq_one_letter_code
_entity_poly.pdbx_strand_id
1 'polypeptide(L)'
;MIQAEIEALKAQFSETKALYREVCALLFFRHGIAPTAAKLYQYVRKGSMNVPAEALAKFWEELRGKARVQIDHPDLPDALKQAAADAVQTLWSQATDLARAELAALRLEHQSTADQALAELSAQEASNKGLQTQILDLRTAASDLRAEHQALIEDLQSERRSHAASLARADELQRQVNELMFQQERTRADFAAELDKSRAAIAASEERAVGAERRALLEVDRERVARANAEKQLEALRTKQAEAERQAQAKALDLATQHSRISAELESAKFSLSRLQASAEEQAQRLLVAQEQATQFKSEAQTLRTLLEQFKPVPAPAPSPKSGRTKRRMD
;
A
#
# COMPACT_ATOMS: atom_id res chain seq x y z
N MET A 1 102.42 44.25 1.20
CA MET A 1 102.19 45.40 2.10
C MET A 1 103.51 46.09 2.46
N ILE A 2 104.45 45.43 3.14
CA ILE A 2 105.77 46.00 3.52
C ILE A 2 106.57 46.56 2.32
N GLN A 3 106.64 45.81 1.21
CA GLN A 3 107.41 46.24 0.01
C GLN A 3 106.83 47.51 -0.65
N ALA A 4 105.51 47.66 -0.69
CA ALA A 4 104.86 48.83 -1.29
C ALA A 4 105.09 50.11 -0.47
N GLU A 5 105.08 49.99 0.88
CA GLU A 5 105.43 51.12 1.75
C GLU A 5 106.91 51.50 1.62
N ILE A 6 107.80 50.53 1.40
CA ILE A 6 109.23 50.79 1.13
C ILE A 6 109.43 51.44 -0.26
N GLU A 7 108.65 51.07 -1.27
CA GLU A 7 108.68 51.71 -2.59
C GLU A 7 108.20 53.15 -2.54
N ALA A 8 107.18 53.46 -1.73
CA ALA A 8 106.76 54.84 -1.47
C ALA A 8 107.87 55.66 -0.79
N LEU A 9 108.58 55.09 0.19
CA LEU A 9 109.73 55.73 0.82
C LEU A 9 110.88 55.97 -0.18
N LYS A 10 111.12 55.06 -1.13
CA LYS A 10 112.13 55.25 -2.19
C LYS A 10 111.83 56.42 -3.11
N ALA A 11 110.56 56.76 -3.32
CA ALA A 11 110.15 57.89 -4.14
C ALA A 11 110.32 59.24 -3.41
N GLN A 12 110.23 59.24 -2.08
CA GLN A 12 110.27 60.45 -1.25
C GLN A 12 111.68 60.83 -0.80
N PHE A 13 112.56 59.84 -0.57
CA PHE A 13 113.92 60.08 -0.10
C PHE A 13 114.95 59.82 -1.22
N SER A 14 115.54 60.90 -1.73
CA SER A 14 116.61 60.83 -2.74
C SER A 14 117.96 60.43 -2.14
N GLU A 15 118.19 60.72 -0.86
CA GLU A 15 119.42 60.35 -0.15
C GLU A 15 119.38 58.91 0.37
N THR A 16 120.34 58.09 -0.06
CA THR A 16 120.45 56.67 0.28
C THR A 16 120.51 56.42 1.79
N LYS A 17 121.22 57.26 2.56
CA LYS A 17 121.37 57.10 4.03
C LYS A 17 120.07 57.38 4.76
N ALA A 18 119.36 58.45 4.38
CA ALA A 18 118.05 58.79 4.94
C ALA A 18 117.00 57.70 4.66
N LEU A 19 117.01 57.16 3.44
CA LEU A 19 116.14 56.06 3.05
C LEU A 19 116.37 54.80 3.92
N TYR A 20 117.62 54.43 4.17
CA TYR A 20 117.92 53.27 5.03
C TYR A 20 117.42 53.46 6.47
N ARG A 21 117.50 54.68 7.02
CA ARG A 21 117.01 55.00 8.35
C ARG A 21 115.48 54.90 8.46
N GLU A 22 114.74 55.42 7.49
CA GLU A 22 113.27 55.32 7.48
C GLU A 22 112.78 53.89 7.28
N VAL A 23 113.47 53.10 6.46
CA VAL A 23 113.17 51.67 6.34
C VAL A 23 113.48 50.92 7.64
N CYS A 24 114.53 51.29 8.39
CA CYS A 24 114.76 50.76 9.74
C CYS A 24 113.58 51.08 10.68
N ALA A 25 113.11 52.34 10.67
CA ALA A 25 111.99 52.77 11.50
C ALA A 25 110.69 52.05 11.14
N LEU A 26 110.38 51.92 9.85
CA LEU A 26 109.19 51.22 9.37
C LEU A 26 109.19 49.74 9.78
N LEU A 27 110.32 49.03 9.57
CA LEU A 27 110.43 47.62 9.95
C LEU A 27 110.26 47.43 11.45
N PHE A 28 110.91 48.28 12.25
CA PHE A 28 110.93 48.15 13.70
C PHE A 28 109.60 48.55 14.35
N PHE A 29 109.08 49.74 14.06
CA PHE A 29 107.91 50.29 14.76
C PHE A 29 106.57 49.77 14.23
N ARG A 30 106.45 49.60 12.92
CA ARG A 30 105.16 49.27 12.29
C ARG A 30 104.97 47.77 12.13
N HIS A 31 106.05 47.04 11.91
CA HIS A 31 106.00 45.59 11.66
C HIS A 31 106.65 44.73 12.76
N GLY A 32 107.31 45.35 13.75
CA GLY A 32 107.97 44.60 14.83
C GLY A 32 109.13 43.71 14.37
N ILE A 33 109.69 43.94 13.18
CA ILE A 33 110.80 43.17 12.62
C ILE A 33 112.10 43.87 12.97
N ALA A 34 113.01 43.17 13.65
CA ALA A 34 114.36 43.68 13.88
C ALA A 34 115.08 43.92 12.54
N PRO A 35 115.43 45.18 12.20
CA PRO A 35 116.14 45.46 10.96
C PRO A 35 117.53 44.83 11.03
N THR A 36 117.93 44.13 9.97
CA THR A 36 119.29 43.59 9.81
C THR A 36 119.90 44.15 8.53
N ALA A 37 121.23 44.32 8.48
CA ALA A 37 121.92 44.90 7.32
C ALA A 37 121.58 44.17 6.01
N ALA A 38 121.46 42.84 6.06
CA ALA A 38 121.06 42.01 4.92
C ALA A 38 119.62 42.30 4.45
N LYS A 39 118.65 42.39 5.37
CA LYS A 39 117.24 42.70 5.02
C LYS A 39 117.10 44.12 4.46
N LEU A 40 117.79 45.09 5.06
CA LEU A 40 117.79 46.47 4.58
C LEU A 40 118.33 46.55 3.15
N TYR A 41 119.45 45.87 2.87
CA TYR A 41 120.02 45.82 1.53
C TYR A 41 119.07 45.13 0.53
N GLN A 42 118.43 44.02 0.92
CA GLN A 42 117.46 43.30 0.07
C GLN A 42 116.27 44.17 -0.34
N TYR A 43 115.76 45.02 0.56
CA TYR A 43 114.62 45.89 0.29
C TYR A 43 114.99 47.18 -0.43
N VAL A 44 116.11 47.83 -0.10
CA VAL A 44 116.49 49.13 -0.66
C VAL A 44 117.31 49.00 -1.96
N ARG A 45 118.19 47.99 -2.06
CA ARG A 45 119.05 47.69 -3.23
C ARG A 45 119.77 48.91 -3.82
N LYS A 46 120.27 49.84 -2.98
CA LYS A 46 121.04 51.03 -3.38
C LYS A 46 122.26 51.24 -2.49
N GLY A 47 123.39 51.65 -3.07
CA GLY A 47 124.64 51.96 -2.33
C GLY A 47 125.59 50.77 -2.15
N SER A 48 126.78 51.03 -1.59
CA SER A 48 127.78 50.00 -1.29
C SER A 48 127.40 49.17 -0.07
N MET A 49 128.02 47.99 0.08
CA MET A 49 127.65 47.00 1.09
C MET A 49 127.81 47.48 2.55
N ASN A 50 128.57 48.55 2.81
CA ASN A 50 128.78 49.10 4.16
C ASN A 50 127.73 50.13 4.59
N VAL A 51 126.99 50.74 3.65
CA VAL A 51 125.99 51.79 3.95
C VAL A 51 124.80 51.29 4.80
N PRO A 52 124.23 50.09 4.57
CA PRO A 52 123.15 49.55 5.41
C PRO A 52 123.59 49.29 6.85
N ALA A 53 124.84 48.87 7.07
CA ALA A 53 125.37 48.58 8.39
C ALA A 53 125.57 49.86 9.22
N GLU A 54 126.12 50.91 8.61
CA GLU A 54 126.29 52.22 9.25
C GLU A 54 124.94 52.88 9.59
N ALA A 55 123.97 52.84 8.67
CA ALA A 55 122.65 53.41 8.90
C ALA A 55 121.90 52.68 10.02
N LEU A 56 122.04 51.35 10.09
CA LEU A 56 121.48 50.53 11.16
C LEU A 56 122.14 50.84 12.51
N ALA A 57 123.46 50.99 12.56
CA ALA A 57 124.18 51.33 13.79
C ALA A 57 123.72 52.70 14.33
N LYS A 58 123.66 53.71 13.46
CA LYS A 58 123.16 55.05 13.81
C LYS A 58 121.69 55.04 14.23
N PHE A 59 120.84 54.26 13.58
CA PHE A 59 119.43 54.11 13.97
C PHE A 59 119.30 53.57 15.40
N TRP A 60 120.05 52.51 15.74
CA TRP A 60 120.03 51.95 17.09
C TRP A 60 120.63 52.90 18.13
N GLU A 61 121.66 53.65 17.78
CA GLU A 61 122.25 54.68 18.64
C GLU A 61 121.24 55.79 18.95
N GLU A 62 120.59 56.35 17.93
CA GLU A 62 119.57 57.39 18.10
C GLU A 62 118.34 56.89 18.86
N LEU A 63 117.89 55.66 18.56
CA LEU A 63 116.76 55.05 19.25
C LEU A 63 117.08 54.85 20.74
N ARG A 64 118.30 54.38 21.04
CA ARG A 64 118.76 54.20 22.42
C ARG A 64 118.94 55.52 23.16
N GLY A 65 119.39 56.56 22.45
CA GLY A 65 119.44 57.93 22.99
C GLY A 65 118.06 58.45 23.37
N LYS A 66 117.08 58.32 22.48
CA LYS A 66 115.69 58.78 22.71
C LYS A 66 114.90 57.96 23.72
N ALA A 67 115.22 56.68 23.87
CA ALA A 67 114.55 55.78 24.81
C ALA A 67 115.09 55.90 26.24
N ARG A 68 116.24 56.58 26.45
CA ARG A 68 116.76 56.83 27.79
C ARG A 68 116.01 57.99 28.43
N VAL A 69 115.49 57.75 29.63
CA VAL A 69 114.99 58.82 30.51
C VAL A 69 116.22 59.52 31.10
N GLN A 70 116.65 60.62 30.49
CA GLN A 70 117.70 61.48 31.05
C GLN A 70 117.06 62.74 31.62
N ILE A 71 117.28 62.99 32.92
CA ILE A 71 116.90 64.25 33.56
C ILE A 71 118.08 65.22 33.39
N ASP A 72 118.07 65.95 32.28
CA ASP A 72 119.08 66.96 32.01
C ASP A 72 118.70 68.28 32.70
N HIS A 73 119.28 68.50 33.87
CA HIS A 73 119.28 69.78 34.57
C HIS A 73 120.74 70.20 34.86
N PRO A 74 121.17 71.43 34.48
CA PRO A 74 122.57 71.84 34.57
C PRO A 74 123.13 71.88 35.99
N ASP A 75 122.28 72.10 37.00
CA ASP A 75 122.71 72.22 38.42
C ASP A 75 122.58 70.94 39.25
N LEU A 76 122.25 69.78 38.64
CA LEU A 76 122.01 68.53 39.39
C LEU A 76 123.21 67.57 39.29
N PRO A 77 123.76 67.06 40.41
CA PRO A 77 124.79 66.01 40.41
C PRO A 77 124.34 64.75 39.65
N ASP A 78 125.26 64.14 38.91
CA ASP A 78 124.97 62.97 38.06
C ASP A 78 124.39 61.77 38.84
N ALA A 79 124.82 61.58 40.09
CA ALA A 79 124.28 60.54 40.97
C ALA A 79 122.77 60.72 41.24
N LEU A 80 122.29 61.97 41.36
CA LEU A 80 120.87 62.26 41.56
C LEU A 80 120.07 62.09 40.27
N LYS A 81 120.65 62.44 39.11
CA LYS A 81 120.02 62.21 37.80
C LYS A 81 119.80 60.72 37.52
N GLN A 82 120.79 59.89 37.84
CA GLN A 82 120.70 58.43 37.69
C GLN A 82 119.63 57.84 38.63
N ALA A 83 119.67 58.20 39.92
CA ALA A 83 118.69 57.71 40.90
C ALA A 83 117.25 58.11 40.52
N ALA A 84 117.04 59.33 40.01
CA ALA A 84 115.73 59.78 39.57
C ALA A 84 115.27 59.12 38.25
N ALA A 85 116.17 58.87 37.30
CA ALA A 85 115.87 58.11 36.09
C ALA A 85 115.47 56.66 36.41
N ASP A 86 116.19 56.01 37.33
CA ASP A 86 115.89 54.65 37.79
C ASP A 86 114.54 54.59 38.53
N ALA A 87 114.23 55.59 39.37
CA ALA A 87 112.94 55.72 40.04
C ALA A 87 111.77 55.91 39.04
N VAL A 88 111.94 56.73 38.00
CA VAL A 88 110.93 56.91 36.95
C VAL A 88 110.76 55.64 36.12
N GLN A 89 111.86 54.95 35.78
CA GLN A 89 111.81 53.71 35.03
C GLN A 89 111.07 52.61 35.81
N THR A 90 111.37 52.46 37.10
CA THR A 90 110.70 51.48 37.98
C THR A 90 109.22 51.81 38.18
N LEU A 91 108.88 53.08 38.41
CA LEU A 91 107.48 53.52 38.50
C LEU A 91 106.73 53.22 37.20
N TRP A 92 107.33 53.54 36.05
CA TRP A 92 106.72 53.29 34.74
C TRP A 92 106.53 51.80 34.46
N SER A 93 107.52 50.95 34.77
CA SER A 93 107.37 49.50 34.61
C SER A 93 106.27 48.96 35.50
N GLN A 94 106.23 49.36 36.79
CA GLN A 94 105.19 48.93 37.72
C GLN A 94 103.80 49.40 37.27
N ALA A 95 103.66 50.66 36.86
CA ALA A 95 102.40 51.19 36.34
C ALA A 95 101.94 50.46 35.08
N THR A 96 102.86 50.14 34.16
CA THR A 96 102.55 49.41 32.93
C THR A 96 102.15 47.96 33.22
N ASP A 97 102.82 47.31 34.17
CA ASP A 97 102.52 45.93 34.56
C ASP A 97 101.16 45.84 35.29
N LEU A 98 100.86 46.79 36.18
CA LEU A 98 99.54 46.92 36.81
C LEU A 98 98.44 47.16 35.77
N ALA A 99 98.64 48.12 34.85
CA ALA A 99 97.66 48.40 33.80
C ALA A 99 97.41 47.19 32.88
N ARG A 100 98.47 46.41 32.58
CA ARG A 100 98.34 45.16 31.81
C ARG A 100 97.58 44.08 32.59
N ALA A 101 97.83 43.95 33.89
CA ALA A 101 97.13 43.00 34.75
C ALA A 101 95.64 43.35 34.89
N GLU A 102 95.31 44.62 35.13
CA GLU A 102 93.92 45.11 35.20
C GLU A 102 93.18 44.88 33.87
N LEU A 103 93.83 45.19 32.74
CA LEU A 103 93.25 44.97 31.41
C LEU A 103 93.07 43.47 31.10
N ALA A 104 93.96 42.60 31.59
CA ALA A 104 93.78 41.15 31.47
C ALA A 104 92.59 40.65 32.32
N ALA A 105 92.44 41.18 33.54
CA ALA A 105 91.30 40.86 34.41
C ALA A 105 89.96 41.30 33.78
N LEU A 106 89.87 42.55 33.29
CA LEU A 106 88.68 43.05 32.60
C LEU A 106 88.34 42.25 31.35
N ARG A 107 89.34 41.82 30.57
CA ARG A 107 89.11 40.95 29.41
C ARG A 107 88.52 39.60 29.80
N LEU A 108 89.02 39.00 30.88
CA LEU A 108 88.50 37.73 31.38
C LEU A 108 87.06 37.87 31.90
N GLU A 109 86.77 38.94 32.66
CA GLU A 109 85.43 39.26 33.13
C GLU A 109 84.45 39.45 31.96
N HIS A 110 84.83 40.26 30.96
CA HIS A 110 84.00 40.46 29.77
C HIS A 110 83.77 39.17 28.99
N GLN A 111 84.80 38.33 28.81
CA GLN A 111 84.66 37.02 28.18
C GLN A 111 83.68 36.13 28.96
N SER A 112 83.84 36.05 30.29
CA SER A 112 82.92 35.27 31.13
C SER A 112 81.48 35.77 31.05
N THR A 113 81.26 37.10 31.04
CA THR A 113 79.90 37.65 30.91
C THR A 113 79.31 37.40 29.53
N ALA A 114 80.12 37.45 28.47
CA ALA A 114 79.69 37.15 27.11
C ALA A 114 79.31 35.66 26.98
N ASP A 115 80.13 34.76 27.52
CA ASP A 115 79.87 33.32 27.51
C ASP A 115 78.60 32.98 28.31
N GLN A 116 78.39 33.62 29.46
CA GLN A 116 77.15 33.48 30.25
C GLN A 116 75.93 33.96 29.47
N ALA A 117 75.99 35.15 28.86
CA ALA A 117 74.89 35.69 28.06
C ALA A 117 74.55 34.80 26.84
N LEU A 118 75.57 34.23 26.18
CA LEU A 118 75.38 33.28 25.08
C LEU A 118 74.76 31.97 25.57
N ALA A 119 75.19 31.46 26.72
CA ALA A 119 74.60 30.26 27.32
C ALA A 119 73.12 30.49 27.68
N GLU A 120 72.79 31.63 28.30
CA GLU A 120 71.42 32.02 28.61
C GLU A 120 70.57 32.14 27.35
N LEU A 121 71.06 32.82 26.31
CA LEU A 121 70.36 32.93 25.03
C LEU A 121 70.06 31.55 24.43
N SER A 122 71.05 30.65 24.42
CA SER A 122 70.87 29.30 23.89
C SER A 122 69.84 28.48 24.68
N ALA A 123 69.81 28.64 26.01
CA ALA A 123 68.82 27.99 26.87
C ALA A 123 67.41 28.54 26.62
N GLN A 124 67.27 29.85 26.44
CA GLN A 124 65.99 30.48 26.10
C GLN A 124 65.51 30.09 24.69
N GLU A 125 66.40 29.97 23.71
CA GLU A 125 66.05 29.47 22.38
C GLU A 125 65.58 28.02 22.41
N ALA A 126 66.26 27.16 23.18
CA ALA A 126 65.83 25.77 23.38
C ALA A 126 64.46 25.70 24.07
N SER A 127 64.24 26.50 25.11
CA SER A 127 62.94 26.60 25.79
C SER A 127 61.83 27.08 24.86
N ASN A 128 62.08 28.16 24.08
CA ASN A 128 61.13 28.68 23.10
C ASN A 128 60.79 27.65 22.03
N LYS A 129 61.77 26.90 21.51
CA LYS A 129 61.52 25.81 20.56
C LYS A 129 60.64 24.73 21.19
N GLY A 130 60.91 24.35 22.44
CA GLY A 130 60.08 23.39 23.18
C GLY A 130 58.63 23.87 23.40
N LEU A 131 58.45 25.15 23.70
CA LEU A 131 57.11 25.75 23.82
C LEU A 131 56.40 25.80 22.47
N GLN A 132 57.10 26.12 21.38
CA GLN A 132 56.54 26.12 20.04
C GLN A 132 56.05 24.73 19.61
N THR A 133 56.83 23.67 19.88
CA THR A 133 56.40 22.30 19.61
C THR A 133 55.16 21.93 20.42
N GLN A 134 55.14 22.26 21.72
CA GLN A 134 53.96 22.01 22.57
C GLN A 134 52.72 22.75 22.08
N ILE A 135 52.86 24.00 21.62
CA ILE A 135 51.74 24.77 21.05
C ILE A 135 51.21 24.10 19.77
N LEU A 136 52.09 23.57 18.92
CA LEU A 136 51.69 22.85 17.72
C LEU A 136 50.96 21.55 18.08
N ASP A 137 51.49 20.76 19.02
CA ASP A 137 50.87 19.52 19.47
C ASP A 137 49.50 19.75 20.13
N LEU A 138 49.35 20.82 20.91
CA LEU A 138 48.06 21.19 21.49
C LEU A 138 47.07 21.68 20.43
N ARG A 139 47.54 22.35 19.38
CA ARG A 139 46.69 22.79 18.27
C ARG A 139 46.18 21.61 17.45
N THR A 140 47.01 20.62 17.17
CA THR A 140 46.61 19.40 16.46
C THR A 140 45.64 18.59 17.31
N ALA A 141 45.95 18.35 18.59
CA ALA A 141 45.03 17.67 19.50
C ALA A 141 43.68 18.40 19.60
N ALA A 142 43.67 19.73 19.62
CA ALA A 142 42.44 20.52 19.63
C ALA A 142 41.69 20.50 18.28
N SER A 143 42.36 20.35 17.13
CA SER A 143 41.67 20.14 15.85
C SER A 143 41.05 18.76 15.75
N ASP A 144 41.76 17.74 16.22
CA ASP A 144 41.32 16.35 16.17
C ASP A 144 40.09 16.16 17.06
N LEU A 145 40.14 16.67 18.29
CA LEU A 145 39.00 16.62 19.21
C LEU A 145 37.77 17.37 18.67
N ARG A 146 37.97 18.48 17.94
CA ARG A 146 36.87 19.18 17.27
C ARG A 146 36.27 18.36 16.14
N ALA A 147 37.10 17.67 15.36
CA ALA A 147 36.64 16.79 14.28
C ALA A 147 35.86 15.59 14.85
N GLU A 148 36.37 14.94 15.90
CA GLU A 148 35.67 13.87 16.61
C GLU A 148 34.32 14.34 17.17
N HIS A 149 34.28 15.52 17.80
CA HIS A 149 33.04 16.09 18.31
C HIS A 149 32.02 16.41 17.21
N GLN A 150 32.49 16.89 16.05
CA GLN A 150 31.61 17.11 14.88
C GLN A 150 31.05 15.79 14.35
N ALA A 151 31.88 14.75 14.22
CA ALA A 151 31.44 13.42 13.80
C ALA A 151 30.38 12.85 14.76
N LEU A 152 30.61 12.96 16.07
CA LEU A 152 29.64 12.52 17.08
C LEU A 152 28.30 13.29 17.01
N ILE A 153 28.34 14.58 16.68
CA ILE A 153 27.10 15.36 16.45
C ILE A 153 26.36 14.85 15.22
N GLU A 154 27.07 14.59 14.11
CA GLU A 154 26.48 14.07 12.88
C GLU A 154 25.86 12.69 13.10
N ASP A 155 26.56 11.80 13.79
CA ASP A 155 26.06 10.49 14.18
C ASP A 155 24.81 10.61 15.05
N LEU A 156 24.83 11.45 16.09
CA LEU A 156 23.67 11.70 16.95
C LEU A 156 22.47 12.26 16.17
N GLN A 157 22.71 13.15 15.20
CA GLN A 157 21.66 13.67 14.34
C GLN A 157 21.10 12.58 13.41
N SER A 158 21.95 11.70 12.88
CA SER A 158 21.54 10.57 12.07
C SER A 158 20.65 9.60 12.86
N GLU A 159 21.02 9.30 14.11
CA GLU A 159 20.24 8.47 15.02
C GLU A 159 18.92 9.12 15.42
N ARG A 160 18.91 10.44 15.64
CA ARG A 160 17.64 11.16 15.89
C ARG A 160 16.71 11.09 14.69
N ARG A 161 17.23 11.18 13.46
CA ARG A 161 16.44 11.04 12.23
C ARG A 161 15.93 9.60 12.06
N SER A 162 16.76 8.60 12.31
CA SER A 162 16.38 7.18 12.24
C SER A 162 15.28 6.85 13.26
N HIS A 163 15.42 7.38 14.49
CA HIS A 163 14.45 7.21 15.56
C HIS A 163 13.11 7.90 15.23
N ALA A 164 13.14 9.16 14.76
CA ALA A 164 11.95 9.88 14.34
C ALA A 164 11.21 9.15 13.19
N ALA A 165 11.95 8.62 12.21
CA ALA A 165 11.38 7.82 11.13
C ALA A 165 10.74 6.52 11.64
N SER A 166 11.35 5.89 12.64
CA SER A 166 10.83 4.65 13.26
C SER A 166 9.55 4.92 14.07
N LEU A 167 9.51 6.03 14.82
CA LEU A 167 8.31 6.48 15.53
C LEU A 167 7.18 6.80 14.57
N ALA A 168 7.45 7.54 13.47
CA ALA A 168 6.43 7.85 12.47
C ALA A 168 5.85 6.59 11.81
N ARG A 169 6.69 5.57 11.55
CA ARG A 169 6.23 4.26 11.06
C ARG A 169 5.38 3.52 12.10
N ALA A 170 5.75 3.56 13.37
CA ALA A 170 4.97 2.95 14.45
C ALA A 170 3.59 3.62 14.59
N ASP A 171 3.53 4.94 14.55
CA ASP A 171 2.27 5.70 14.59
C ASP A 171 1.37 5.38 13.39
N GLU A 172 1.95 5.28 12.19
CA GLU A 172 1.21 4.90 10.99
C GLU A 172 0.66 3.47 11.06
N LEU A 173 1.48 2.51 11.53
CA LEU A 173 1.02 1.14 11.75
C LEU A 173 -0.09 1.08 12.81
N GLN A 174 0.01 1.87 13.88
CA GLN A 174 -1.03 1.94 14.91
C GLN A 174 -2.34 2.49 14.34
N ARG A 175 -2.29 3.51 13.46
CA ARG A 175 -3.47 4.03 12.76
C ARG A 175 -4.08 2.96 11.86
N GLN A 176 -3.27 2.22 11.11
CA GLN A 176 -3.74 1.13 10.25
C GLN A 176 -4.40 0.01 11.06
N VAL A 177 -3.84 -0.37 12.21
CA VAL A 177 -4.45 -1.35 13.12
C VAL A 177 -5.80 -0.85 13.63
N ASN A 178 -5.89 0.40 14.07
CA ASN A 178 -7.14 0.98 14.57
C ASN A 178 -8.21 1.05 13.46
N GLU A 179 -7.84 1.43 12.24
CA GLU A 179 -8.73 1.46 11.08
C GLU A 179 -9.22 0.06 10.72
N LEU A 180 -8.33 -0.93 10.67
CA LEU A 180 -8.70 -2.33 10.43
C LEU A 180 -9.62 -2.89 11.52
N MET A 181 -9.39 -2.54 12.78
CA MET A 181 -10.29 -2.90 13.88
C MET A 181 -11.67 -2.29 13.68
N PHE A 182 -11.75 -1.00 13.35
CA PHE A 182 -13.02 -0.32 13.09
C PHE A 182 -13.77 -0.96 11.90
N GLN A 183 -13.07 -1.26 10.81
CA GLN A 183 -13.64 -1.97 9.66
C GLN A 183 -14.11 -3.39 10.03
N GLN A 184 -13.36 -4.11 10.88
CA GLN A 184 -13.75 -5.43 11.38
C GLN A 184 -15.02 -5.35 12.24
N GLU A 185 -15.12 -4.37 13.14
CA GLU A 185 -16.32 -4.16 13.96
C GLU A 185 -17.52 -3.80 13.11
N ARG A 186 -17.34 -2.92 12.13
CA ARG A 186 -18.40 -2.54 11.19
C ARG A 186 -18.89 -3.72 10.37
N THR A 187 -17.98 -4.51 9.79
CA THR A 187 -18.36 -5.71 9.02
C THR A 187 -19.09 -6.73 9.91
N ARG A 188 -18.63 -6.95 11.16
CA ARG A 188 -19.34 -7.81 12.12
C ARG A 188 -20.76 -7.29 12.40
N ALA A 189 -20.94 -5.99 12.58
CA ALA A 189 -22.25 -5.38 12.81
C ALA A 189 -23.16 -5.52 11.58
N ASP A 190 -22.64 -5.27 10.38
CA ASP A 190 -23.38 -5.41 9.12
C ASP A 190 -23.80 -6.87 8.91
N PHE A 191 -22.91 -7.84 9.12
CA PHE A 191 -23.24 -9.27 9.05
C PHE A 191 -24.29 -9.69 10.08
N ALA A 192 -24.21 -9.18 11.32
CA ALA A 192 -25.22 -9.46 12.34
C ALA A 192 -26.60 -8.93 11.91
N ALA A 193 -26.65 -7.71 11.37
CA ALA A 193 -27.88 -7.12 10.85
C ALA A 193 -28.45 -7.90 9.66
N GLU A 194 -27.61 -8.41 8.75
CA GLU A 194 -28.05 -9.27 7.65
C GLU A 194 -28.56 -10.64 8.14
N LEU A 195 -27.90 -11.23 9.13
CA LEU A 195 -28.36 -12.46 9.77
C LEU A 195 -29.74 -12.28 10.41
N ASP A 196 -29.96 -11.19 11.14
CA ASP A 196 -31.26 -10.93 11.77
C ASP A 196 -32.36 -10.63 10.72
N LYS A 197 -32.04 -9.91 9.64
CA LYS A 197 -32.95 -9.74 8.50
C LYS A 197 -33.32 -11.07 7.86
N SER A 198 -32.35 -11.96 7.62
CA SER A 198 -32.61 -13.27 7.03
C SER A 198 -33.47 -14.15 7.96
N ARG A 199 -33.20 -14.14 9.27
CA ARG A 199 -34.01 -14.84 10.28
C ARG A 199 -35.45 -14.32 10.29
N ALA A 200 -35.64 -13.01 10.25
CA ALA A 200 -36.98 -12.41 10.18
C ALA A 200 -37.72 -12.78 8.88
N ALA A 201 -37.02 -12.80 7.75
CA ALA A 201 -37.60 -13.22 6.47
C ALA A 201 -38.00 -14.71 6.47
N ILE A 202 -37.19 -15.58 7.06
CA ILE A 202 -37.50 -17.01 7.24
C ILE A 202 -38.73 -17.15 8.14
N ALA A 203 -38.75 -16.52 9.31
CA ALA A 203 -39.88 -16.58 10.24
C ALA A 203 -41.19 -16.09 9.58
N ALA A 204 -41.15 -14.99 8.81
CA ALA A 204 -42.30 -14.49 8.07
C ALA A 204 -42.73 -15.42 6.92
N SER A 205 -41.80 -16.18 6.32
CA SER A 205 -42.12 -17.21 5.33
C SER A 205 -42.77 -18.44 5.98
N GLU A 206 -42.24 -18.89 7.10
CA GLU A 206 -42.79 -19.99 7.90
C GLU A 206 -44.20 -19.65 8.40
N GLU A 207 -44.43 -18.44 8.90
CA GLU A 207 -45.76 -18.00 9.32
C GLU A 207 -46.76 -18.00 8.16
N ARG A 208 -46.34 -17.50 6.98
CA ARG A 208 -47.17 -17.56 5.76
C ARG A 208 -47.45 -18.99 5.32
N ALA A 209 -46.47 -19.89 5.40
CA ALA A 209 -46.63 -21.30 5.06
C ALA A 209 -47.60 -21.99 6.02
N VAL A 210 -47.43 -21.85 7.34
CA VAL A 210 -48.34 -22.37 8.36
C VAL A 210 -49.75 -21.79 8.19
N GLY A 211 -49.87 -20.50 7.88
CA GLY A 211 -51.16 -19.88 7.58
C GLY A 211 -51.82 -20.41 6.31
N ALA A 212 -51.05 -20.71 5.26
CA ALA A 212 -51.53 -21.37 4.05
C ALA A 212 -51.96 -22.82 4.31
N GLU A 213 -51.17 -23.58 5.07
CA GLU A 213 -51.50 -24.95 5.49
C GLU A 213 -52.81 -25.00 6.28
N ARG A 214 -53.00 -24.10 7.25
CA ARG A 214 -54.27 -24.00 8.02
C ARG A 214 -55.47 -23.72 7.11
N ARG A 215 -55.33 -22.81 6.14
CA ARG A 215 -56.41 -22.52 5.17
C ARG A 215 -56.71 -23.73 4.30
N ALA A 216 -55.68 -24.40 3.77
CA ALA A 216 -55.84 -25.60 2.97
C ALA A 216 -56.54 -26.73 3.76
N LEU A 217 -56.18 -26.94 5.03
CA LEU A 217 -56.86 -27.92 5.89
C LEU A 217 -58.34 -27.59 6.08
N LEU A 218 -58.68 -26.32 6.33
CA LEU A 218 -60.08 -25.89 6.43
C LEU A 218 -60.85 -26.07 5.13
N GLU A 219 -60.23 -25.82 3.98
CA GLU A 219 -60.82 -26.08 2.65
C GLU A 219 -61.06 -27.58 2.43
N VAL A 220 -60.10 -28.43 2.78
CA VAL A 220 -60.25 -29.89 2.73
C VAL A 220 -61.41 -30.35 3.62
N ASP A 221 -61.53 -29.82 4.84
CA ASP A 221 -62.64 -30.17 5.74
C ASP A 221 -63.99 -29.67 5.21
N ARG A 222 -64.05 -28.47 4.63
CA ARG A 222 -65.26 -27.97 3.94
C ARG A 222 -65.63 -28.85 2.76
N GLU A 223 -64.66 -29.25 1.93
CA GLU A 223 -64.89 -30.19 0.83
C GLU A 223 -65.38 -31.55 1.33
N ARG A 224 -64.81 -32.09 2.41
CA ARG A 224 -65.26 -33.35 3.01
C ARG A 224 -66.71 -33.28 3.48
N VAL A 225 -67.10 -32.20 4.15
CA VAL A 225 -68.48 -31.99 4.59
C VAL A 225 -69.42 -31.81 3.38
N ALA A 226 -69.00 -31.06 2.36
CA ALA A 226 -69.77 -30.89 1.13
C ALA A 226 -69.96 -32.23 0.38
N ARG A 227 -68.90 -33.04 0.27
CA ARG A 227 -68.96 -34.40 -0.31
C ARG A 227 -69.89 -35.30 0.48
N ALA A 228 -69.77 -35.34 1.82
CA ALA A 228 -70.66 -36.14 2.66
C ALA A 228 -72.15 -35.72 2.53
N ASN A 229 -72.41 -34.41 2.42
CA ASN A 229 -73.77 -33.92 2.18
C ASN A 229 -74.29 -34.29 0.79
N ALA A 230 -73.45 -34.18 -0.25
CA ALA A 230 -73.79 -34.59 -1.60
C ALA A 230 -74.05 -36.11 -1.69
N GLU A 231 -73.23 -36.93 -1.02
CA GLU A 231 -73.44 -38.38 -0.91
C GLU A 231 -74.78 -38.71 -0.25
N LYS A 232 -75.12 -38.07 0.86
CA LYS A 232 -76.44 -38.22 1.51
C LYS A 232 -77.59 -37.81 0.60
N GLN A 233 -77.44 -36.71 -0.15
CA GLN A 233 -78.45 -36.28 -1.13
C GLN A 233 -78.59 -37.28 -2.28
N LEU A 234 -77.47 -37.81 -2.80
CA LEU A 234 -77.46 -38.84 -3.83
C LEU A 234 -78.13 -40.13 -3.34
N GLU A 235 -77.83 -40.58 -2.12
CA GLU A 235 -78.49 -41.72 -1.49
C GLU A 235 -80.00 -41.48 -1.33
N ALA A 236 -80.41 -40.30 -0.85
CA ALA A 236 -81.82 -39.93 -0.73
C ALA A 236 -82.54 -39.85 -2.09
N LEU A 237 -81.85 -39.42 -3.16
CA LEU A 237 -82.40 -39.44 -4.51
C LEU A 237 -82.49 -40.87 -5.05
N ARG A 238 -81.50 -41.73 -4.78
CA ARG A 238 -81.53 -43.16 -5.14
C ARG A 238 -82.67 -43.90 -4.44
N THR A 239 -82.92 -43.64 -3.16
CA THR A 239 -84.06 -44.24 -2.46
C THR A 239 -85.39 -43.78 -3.04
N LYS A 240 -85.55 -42.46 -3.29
CA LYS A 240 -86.73 -41.91 -3.97
C LYS A 240 -86.92 -42.49 -5.37
N GLN A 241 -85.84 -42.66 -6.13
CA GLN A 241 -85.89 -43.28 -7.45
C GLN A 241 -86.33 -44.74 -7.35
N ALA A 242 -85.75 -45.52 -6.43
CA ALA A 242 -86.14 -46.91 -6.21
C ALA A 242 -87.62 -47.03 -5.76
N GLU A 243 -88.11 -46.10 -4.94
CA GLU A 243 -89.53 -46.01 -4.56
C GLU A 243 -90.41 -45.67 -5.77
N ALA A 244 -90.02 -44.70 -6.59
CA ALA A 244 -90.74 -44.34 -7.81
C ALA A 244 -90.76 -45.48 -8.83
N GLU A 245 -89.64 -46.19 -9.00
CA GLU A 245 -89.53 -47.40 -9.82
C GLU A 245 -90.45 -48.52 -9.29
N ARG A 246 -90.47 -48.77 -7.97
CA ARG A 246 -91.41 -49.73 -7.35
C ARG A 246 -92.86 -49.32 -7.57
N GLN A 247 -93.20 -48.05 -7.42
CA GLN A 247 -94.55 -47.54 -7.68
C GLN A 247 -94.92 -47.66 -9.15
N ALA A 248 -94.00 -47.36 -10.07
CA ALA A 248 -94.21 -47.51 -11.50
C ALA A 248 -94.38 -48.99 -11.90
N GLN A 249 -93.57 -49.89 -11.33
CA GLN A 249 -93.72 -51.34 -11.51
C GLN A 249 -95.06 -51.85 -10.95
N ALA A 250 -95.46 -51.40 -9.76
CA ALA A 250 -96.77 -51.74 -9.18
C ALA A 250 -97.91 -51.25 -10.08
N LYS A 251 -97.87 -50.00 -10.54
CA LYS A 251 -98.84 -49.46 -11.51
C LYS A 251 -98.84 -50.23 -12.83
N ALA A 252 -97.67 -50.63 -13.33
CA ALA A 252 -97.56 -51.41 -14.56
C ALA A 252 -98.15 -52.82 -14.38
N LEU A 253 -97.95 -53.45 -13.22
CA LEU A 253 -98.60 -54.72 -12.88
C LEU A 253 -100.12 -54.55 -12.75
N ASP A 254 -100.59 -53.50 -12.08
CA ASP A 254 -102.03 -53.19 -11.97
C ASP A 254 -102.65 -52.99 -13.36
N LEU A 255 -102.02 -52.18 -14.22
CA LEU A 255 -102.47 -52.00 -15.61
C LEU A 255 -102.41 -53.31 -16.41
N ALA A 256 -101.39 -54.15 -16.21
CA ALA A 256 -101.32 -55.46 -16.85
C ALA A 256 -102.45 -56.39 -16.38
N THR A 257 -102.82 -56.37 -15.10
CA THR A 257 -103.97 -57.13 -14.57
C THR A 257 -105.30 -56.59 -15.06
N GLN A 258 -105.45 -55.27 -15.18
CA GLN A 258 -106.64 -54.66 -15.79
C GLN A 258 -106.74 -55.01 -17.27
N HIS A 259 -105.63 -54.93 -18.00
CA HIS A 259 -105.56 -55.33 -19.40
C HIS A 259 -105.87 -56.82 -19.58
N SER A 260 -105.37 -57.70 -18.71
CA SER A 260 -105.71 -59.14 -18.78
C SER A 260 -107.18 -59.41 -18.46
N ARG A 261 -107.78 -58.67 -17.51
CA ARG A 261 -109.24 -58.72 -17.25
C ARG A 261 -110.05 -58.25 -18.44
N ILE A 262 -109.77 -57.07 -18.99
CA ILE A 262 -110.46 -56.55 -20.18
C ILE A 262 -110.28 -57.48 -21.37
N SER A 263 -109.08 -58.04 -21.56
CA SER A 263 -108.83 -59.06 -22.60
C SER A 263 -109.69 -60.31 -22.38
N ALA A 264 -109.79 -60.81 -21.15
CA ALA A 264 -110.66 -61.95 -20.81
C ALA A 264 -112.15 -61.63 -21.02
N GLU A 265 -112.60 -60.43 -20.66
CA GLU A 265 -113.95 -59.93 -20.94
C GLU A 265 -114.21 -59.80 -22.43
N LEU A 266 -113.24 -59.31 -23.21
CA LEU A 266 -113.30 -59.23 -24.67
C LEU A 266 -113.40 -60.62 -25.30
N GLU A 267 -112.59 -61.59 -24.86
CA GLU A 267 -112.66 -62.97 -25.36
C GLU A 267 -113.98 -63.65 -24.96
N SER A 268 -114.50 -63.39 -23.75
CA SER A 268 -115.83 -63.83 -23.34
C SER A 268 -116.94 -63.20 -24.19
N ALA A 269 -116.84 -61.90 -24.48
CA ALA A 269 -117.77 -61.18 -25.35
C ALA A 269 -117.71 -61.73 -26.79
N LYS A 270 -116.52 -61.94 -27.35
CA LYS A 270 -116.32 -62.59 -28.66
C LYS A 270 -116.95 -63.98 -28.68
N PHE A 271 -116.76 -64.78 -27.61
CA PHE A 271 -117.38 -66.10 -27.48
C PHE A 271 -118.91 -66.02 -27.40
N SER A 272 -119.47 -65.02 -26.72
CA SER A 272 -120.91 -64.78 -26.70
C SER A 272 -121.45 -64.33 -28.07
N LEU A 273 -120.67 -63.54 -28.81
CA LEU A 273 -121.01 -63.03 -30.13
C LEU A 273 -120.96 -64.13 -31.19
N SER A 274 -119.95 -65.00 -31.15
CA SER A 274 -119.89 -66.20 -32.00
C SER A 274 -121.04 -67.17 -31.70
N ARG A 275 -121.43 -67.31 -30.43
CA ARG A 275 -122.61 -68.10 -30.03
C ARG A 275 -123.93 -67.49 -30.54
N LEU A 276 -124.07 -66.17 -30.51
CA LEU A 276 -125.21 -65.47 -31.10
C LEU A 276 -125.23 -65.59 -32.63
N GLN A 277 -124.08 -65.48 -33.30
CA GLN A 277 -123.95 -65.69 -34.74
C GLN A 277 -124.36 -67.12 -35.13
N ALA A 278 -123.88 -68.14 -34.42
CA ALA A 278 -124.28 -69.53 -34.64
C ALA A 278 -125.81 -69.71 -34.47
N SER A 279 -126.42 -69.05 -33.48
CA SER A 279 -127.88 -69.12 -33.27
C SER A 279 -128.68 -68.38 -34.37
N ALA A 280 -128.14 -67.30 -34.92
CA ALA A 280 -128.76 -66.55 -36.01
C ALA A 280 -128.68 -67.32 -37.33
N GLU A 281 -127.55 -67.99 -37.60
CA GLU A 281 -127.39 -68.91 -38.74
C GLU A 281 -128.38 -70.09 -38.65
N GLU A 282 -128.57 -70.65 -37.45
CA GLU A 282 -129.53 -71.73 -37.22
C GLU A 282 -130.99 -71.26 -37.45
N GLN A 283 -131.34 -70.04 -37.06
CA GLN A 283 -132.64 -69.43 -37.32
C GLN A 283 -132.86 -69.12 -38.82
N ALA A 284 -131.83 -68.66 -39.53
CA ALA A 284 -131.89 -68.41 -40.97
C ALA A 284 -132.12 -69.71 -41.77
N GLN A 285 -131.47 -70.81 -41.36
CA GLN A 285 -131.70 -72.14 -41.96
C GLN A 285 -133.15 -72.63 -41.76
N ARG A 286 -133.73 -72.42 -40.56
CA ARG A 286 -135.13 -72.79 -40.31
C ARG A 286 -136.13 -71.98 -41.17
N LEU A 287 -135.83 -70.72 -41.44
CA LEU A 287 -136.66 -69.86 -42.30
C LEU A 287 -136.62 -70.28 -43.77
N LEU A 288 -135.47 -70.71 -44.28
CA LEU A 288 -135.32 -71.22 -45.65
C LEU A 288 -136.16 -72.49 -45.86
N VAL A 289 -136.10 -73.44 -44.93
CA VAL A 289 -136.90 -74.68 -44.99
C VAL A 289 -138.41 -74.37 -44.94
N ALA A 290 -138.84 -73.39 -44.14
CA ALA A 290 -140.24 -72.98 -44.08
C ALA A 290 -140.72 -72.30 -45.38
N GLN A 291 -139.85 -71.57 -46.08
CA GLN A 291 -140.18 -70.98 -47.39
C GLN A 291 -140.32 -72.03 -48.48
N GLU A 292 -139.44 -73.03 -48.52
CA GLU A 292 -139.51 -74.11 -49.52
C GLU A 292 -140.83 -74.90 -49.40
N GLN A 293 -141.28 -75.19 -48.18
CA GLN A 293 -142.58 -75.83 -47.92
C GLN A 293 -143.77 -74.97 -48.39
N ALA A 294 -143.70 -73.65 -48.22
CA ALA A 294 -144.74 -72.73 -48.68
C ALA A 294 -144.84 -72.64 -50.22
N THR A 295 -143.73 -72.88 -50.93
CA THR A 295 -143.74 -72.91 -52.41
C THR A 295 -144.33 -74.20 -52.98
N GLN A 296 -144.18 -75.33 -52.27
CA GLN A 296 -144.74 -76.63 -52.67
C GLN A 296 -146.28 -76.65 -52.56
N PHE A 297 -146.85 -76.08 -51.49
CA PHE A 297 -148.31 -75.96 -51.39
C PHE A 297 -148.94 -75.04 -52.44
N LYS A 298 -148.17 -74.08 -52.98
CA LYS A 298 -148.63 -73.16 -54.04
C LYS A 298 -148.67 -73.83 -55.42
N SER A 299 -147.75 -74.74 -55.73
CA SER A 299 -147.72 -75.43 -57.03
C SER A 299 -148.82 -76.50 -57.14
N GLU A 300 -149.17 -77.18 -56.05
CA GLU A 300 -150.26 -78.16 -55.99
C GLU A 300 -151.65 -77.53 -56.18
N ALA A 301 -151.85 -76.29 -55.73
CA ALA A 301 -153.11 -75.55 -55.91
C ALA A 301 -153.34 -75.06 -57.36
N GLN A 302 -152.27 -74.92 -58.16
CA GLN A 302 -152.35 -74.45 -59.54
C GLN A 302 -152.67 -75.57 -60.54
N THR A 303 -152.27 -76.81 -60.26
CA THR A 303 -152.52 -77.98 -61.13
C THR A 303 -153.96 -78.51 -61.05
N LEU A 304 -154.65 -78.32 -59.93
CA LEU A 304 -156.07 -78.70 -59.79
C LEU A 304 -157.04 -77.73 -60.48
N ARG A 305 -156.61 -76.49 -60.76
CA ARG A 305 -157.45 -75.47 -61.41
C ARG A 305 -157.52 -75.61 -62.93
N THR A 306 -156.52 -76.21 -63.58
CA THR A 306 -156.43 -76.32 -65.05
C THR A 306 -157.19 -77.51 -65.64
N LEU A 307 -157.59 -78.51 -64.84
CA LEU A 307 -158.32 -79.68 -65.34
C LEU A 307 -159.85 -79.51 -65.38
N LEU A 308 -160.40 -78.48 -64.74
CA LEU A 308 -161.85 -78.26 -64.63
C LEU A 308 -162.47 -77.37 -65.74
N GLU A 309 -161.68 -76.77 -66.64
CA GLU A 309 -162.19 -75.83 -67.66
C GLU A 309 -162.57 -76.44 -69.03
N GLN A 310 -162.49 -77.77 -69.26
CA GLN A 310 -162.73 -78.37 -70.59
C GLN A 310 -164.16 -78.88 -70.91
N PHE A 311 -165.18 -78.71 -70.06
CA PHE A 311 -166.56 -79.17 -70.37
C PHE A 311 -167.68 -78.14 -70.02
N LYS A 312 -168.04 -77.28 -71.02
CA LYS A 312 -169.36 -76.62 -71.40
C LYS A 312 -170.29 -76.01 -70.30
N PRO A 313 -171.39 -75.24 -70.61
CA PRO A 313 -171.75 -74.22 -71.61
C PRO A 313 -172.33 -72.87 -71.01
N VAL A 314 -172.78 -71.96 -71.90
CA VAL A 314 -173.55 -70.65 -71.77
C VAL A 314 -174.97 -70.83 -71.12
N PRO A 315 -175.76 -69.86 -70.52
CA PRO A 315 -175.87 -68.36 -70.64
C PRO A 315 -176.13 -67.46 -69.37
N ALA A 316 -176.01 -66.12 -69.58
CA ALA A 316 -176.70 -64.86 -69.12
C ALA A 316 -177.76 -64.80 -67.95
N PRO A 317 -178.24 -63.61 -67.45
CA PRO A 317 -177.70 -62.22 -67.33
C PRO A 317 -177.93 -61.49 -65.94
N ALA A 318 -177.22 -60.35 -65.73
CA ALA A 318 -177.44 -59.08 -64.95
C ALA A 318 -178.47 -58.94 -63.78
N PRO A 319 -178.31 -58.01 -62.77
CA PRO A 319 -177.80 -56.62 -62.89
C PRO A 319 -176.93 -56.05 -61.73
N SER A 320 -176.43 -54.82 -61.95
CA SER A 320 -175.46 -54.00 -61.18
C SER A 320 -176.08 -53.18 -60.01
N PRO A 321 -175.31 -52.51 -59.11
CA PRO A 321 -174.64 -51.23 -59.44
C PRO A 321 -173.23 -50.96 -58.83
N LYS A 322 -172.63 -49.88 -59.35
CA LYS A 322 -171.31 -49.21 -59.16
C LYS A 322 -171.13 -48.66 -57.70
N SER A 323 -170.00 -48.17 -57.17
CA SER A 323 -168.86 -47.37 -57.68
C SER A 323 -167.83 -47.09 -56.56
N GLY A 324 -166.52 -47.11 -56.89
CA GLY A 324 -165.49 -46.12 -56.48
C GLY A 324 -164.72 -46.37 -55.16
N ARG A 325 -163.37 -46.52 -55.05
CA ARG A 325 -162.14 -45.91 -55.61
C ARG A 325 -161.59 -44.73 -54.79
N THR A 326 -160.43 -44.95 -54.14
CA THR A 326 -159.22 -44.08 -53.95
C THR A 326 -158.32 -44.80 -52.93
N LYS A 327 -157.09 -45.30 -53.13
CA LYS A 327 -155.82 -44.95 -53.82
C LYS A 327 -154.95 -43.90 -53.10
N ARG A 328 -153.68 -44.31 -52.90
CA ARG A 328 -152.40 -43.62 -52.56
C ARG A 328 -152.08 -43.49 -51.05
N ARG A 329 -151.04 -44.17 -50.53
CA ARG A 329 -149.56 -44.03 -50.72
C ARG A 329 -149.00 -42.98 -49.74
N MET A 330 -147.79 -43.09 -49.21
CA MET A 330 -146.76 -44.13 -49.02
C MET A 330 -145.60 -43.35 -48.39
N ASP A 331 -145.01 -43.94 -47.35
CA ASP A 331 -143.56 -43.90 -47.11
C ASP A 331 -142.95 -45.19 -47.70
#